data_AF-A0A535FEF5-F1
#
_entry.id   AF-A0A535FEF5-F1
#
_cell.length_a   1.000
_cell.length_b   1.000
_cell.length_c   1.000
_cell.angle_alpha   90.00
_cell.angle_beta   90.00
_cell.angle_gamma   90.00
#
_symmetry.space_group_name_H-M   'P 1'
#
loop_
_entity.id
_entity.type
_entity.pdbx_description
1 polymer ?
#
loop_
_entity_poly.entity_id
_entity_poly.type
_entity_poly.pdbx_seq_one_letter_code
_entity_poly.pdbx_strand_id
1 'polypeptide(L)'
;MGRNRREEKQEEMMSMTHRFPAHIRPAVDAAPPIDVVQSDKEARTSGGFTALLESAVQQILAVTYWFDPAPHMGPYPITVRFSGRRIDVKGRLLPGDRFVQDETIEEVVPGSGPISLTTRVRGINPGEWLVTARMLGSAYPAHRLREQGNTTPVAGPLGPIARFWRRWAPSAESAEHVRTCPTPFARVPGIFPGIWGAMVTLGIAVALALQFLVISGDHLAVGPVWTVSLVAIAVGIAGAKGWFIVLHRHEHRIEGWCIQGFITGAILAVTILLVVLDMPVGVFLDVTAPGLLVAMAVGRVGCFFAGCCGGPPTASRWGVWSSDQRVGARRIPTQLLESVLALSLGLGVLVALVGHGPAGGAFFVAGLAAYTLGRQGLLRLRAEPRKTRLGGLATSALAALVLVAAIVLLAR
;
A
#
# COMPACT_ATOMS: atom_id res chain seq x y z
N MET A 1 46.07 -11.50 54.46
CA MET A 1 44.86 -11.73 53.64
C MET A 1 44.64 -10.51 52.75
N GLY A 2 44.62 -10.64 51.42
CA GLY A 2 43.95 -9.64 50.57
C GLY A 2 44.74 -8.82 49.54
N ARG A 3 45.95 -9.23 49.09
CA ARG A 3 46.59 -8.56 47.93
C ARG A 3 47.15 -9.48 46.83
N ASN A 4 47.58 -10.71 47.15
CA ASN A 4 48.10 -11.67 46.15
C ASN A 4 47.05 -12.46 45.34
N ARG A 5 45.74 -12.29 45.57
CA ARG A 5 44.69 -13.05 44.85
C ARG A 5 44.03 -12.27 43.70
N ARG A 6 44.52 -11.06 43.39
CA ARG A 6 44.01 -10.24 42.27
C ARG A 6 44.95 -10.15 41.07
N GLU A 7 46.23 -10.51 41.23
CA GLU A 7 47.19 -10.51 40.11
C GLU A 7 47.23 -11.88 39.40
N GLU A 8 47.10 -13.00 40.13
CA GLU A 8 46.95 -14.34 39.52
C GLU A 8 45.67 -14.48 38.66
N LYS A 9 44.61 -13.72 38.97
CA LYS A 9 43.35 -13.76 38.20
C LYS A 9 43.38 -12.93 36.91
N GLN A 10 44.45 -12.14 36.70
CA GLN A 10 44.59 -11.27 35.53
C GLN A 10 45.55 -11.86 34.48
N GLU A 11 46.48 -12.73 34.90
CA GLU A 11 47.30 -13.54 33.98
C GLU A 11 46.57 -14.79 33.45
N GLU A 12 45.61 -15.34 34.20
CA GLU A 12 44.78 -16.47 33.73
C GLU A 12 43.74 -16.07 32.66
N MET A 13 43.51 -14.77 32.45
CA MET A 13 42.57 -14.24 31.44
C MET A 13 43.27 -13.81 30.13
N MET A 14 44.61 -13.92 30.04
CA MET A 14 45.39 -13.64 28.82
C MET A 14 46.11 -14.88 28.24
N SER A 15 45.95 -16.07 28.84
CA SER A 15 46.57 -17.32 28.37
C SER A 15 45.54 -18.42 28.05
N MET A 16 44.58 -18.12 27.18
CA MET A 16 43.79 -19.14 26.46
C MET A 16 43.82 -18.86 24.95
N THR A 17 45.04 -18.86 24.39
CA THR A 17 45.28 -18.98 22.95
C THR A 17 45.45 -20.47 22.63
N HIS A 18 44.34 -21.19 22.52
CA HIS A 18 44.37 -22.57 22.03
C HIS A 18 44.31 -22.59 20.50
N ARG A 19 45.44 -23.03 19.91
CA ARG A 19 45.62 -23.45 18.53
C ARG A 19 44.50 -24.41 18.11
N PHE A 20 43.85 -24.10 16.98
CA PHE A 20 43.17 -25.09 16.15
C PHE A 20 43.88 -25.16 14.78
N PRO A 21 44.04 -26.37 14.20
CA PRO A 21 44.92 -26.62 13.08
C PRO A 21 44.37 -26.06 11.77
N ALA A 22 45.29 -25.65 10.89
CA ALA A 22 45.03 -25.25 9.53
C ALA A 22 44.44 -26.41 8.72
N HIS A 23 43.12 -26.38 8.47
CA HIS A 23 42.49 -27.20 7.44
C HIS A 23 42.62 -26.50 6.09
N ILE A 24 43.52 -27.02 5.26
CA ILE A 24 43.59 -26.76 3.82
C ILE A 24 42.24 -27.18 3.20
N ARG A 25 41.48 -26.21 2.69
CA ARG A 25 40.34 -26.48 1.80
C ARG A 25 40.87 -26.63 0.37
N PRO A 26 40.47 -27.67 -0.39
CA PRO A 26 40.78 -27.73 -1.81
C PRO A 26 40.02 -26.62 -2.56
N ALA A 27 40.70 -26.03 -3.53
CA ALA A 27 40.17 -25.01 -4.43
C ALA A 27 38.96 -25.56 -5.18
N VAL A 28 37.79 -24.94 -4.98
CA VAL A 28 36.65 -25.06 -5.87
C VAL A 28 36.64 -23.76 -6.68
N ASP A 29 36.78 -23.92 -7.99
CA ASP A 29 36.85 -22.83 -8.97
C ASP A 29 35.74 -21.80 -8.75
N ALA A 30 36.15 -20.57 -8.49
CA ALA A 30 35.27 -19.42 -8.39
C ALA A 30 34.78 -19.04 -9.80
N ALA A 31 33.51 -19.29 -10.08
CA ALA A 31 32.79 -18.61 -11.14
C ALA A 31 32.73 -17.08 -10.83
N PRO A 32 32.81 -16.20 -11.84
CA PRO A 32 32.90 -14.76 -11.62
C PRO A 32 31.62 -14.21 -10.96
N PRO A 33 31.73 -13.12 -10.18
CA PRO A 33 30.60 -12.55 -9.46
C PRO A 33 29.60 -11.99 -10.47
N ILE A 34 28.38 -12.53 -10.46
CA ILE A 34 27.22 -11.91 -11.11
C ILE A 34 26.76 -10.83 -10.14
N ASP A 35 26.76 -9.58 -10.59
CA ASP A 35 26.24 -8.44 -9.84
C ASP A 35 24.79 -8.71 -9.42
N VAL A 36 24.62 -9.08 -8.15
CA VAL A 36 23.32 -9.18 -7.50
C VAL A 36 22.85 -7.75 -7.27
N VAL A 37 21.98 -7.27 -8.15
CA VAL A 37 21.28 -6.00 -7.93
C VAL A 37 20.26 -6.23 -6.82
N GLN A 38 20.66 -5.95 -5.57
CA GLN A 38 19.76 -5.84 -4.43
C GLN A 38 18.88 -4.60 -4.59
N SER A 39 17.56 -4.80 -4.58
CA SER A 39 16.59 -3.70 -4.61
C SER A 39 16.40 -3.12 -3.21
N ASP A 40 17.25 -2.16 -2.84
CA ASP A 40 16.93 -1.18 -1.79
C ASP A 40 16.17 0.02 -2.41
N LYS A 41 14.83 0.01 -2.30
CA LYS A 41 13.99 1.18 -1.96
C LYS A 41 12.51 0.86 -2.10
N GLU A 42 11.80 1.05 -0.99
CA GLU A 42 10.34 1.13 -0.87
C GLU A 42 9.70 1.85 -2.08
N ALA A 43 8.77 1.17 -2.76
CA ALA A 43 7.88 1.79 -3.74
C ALA A 43 6.91 2.73 -3.00
N ARG A 44 7.36 3.95 -2.74
CA ARG A 44 6.48 5.02 -2.26
C ARG A 44 5.59 5.47 -3.42
N THR A 45 4.28 5.42 -3.19
CA THR A 45 3.25 5.89 -4.11
C THR A 45 3.44 7.38 -4.39
N SER A 46 4.13 7.72 -5.48
CA SER A 46 4.21 9.08 -6.02
C SER A 46 2.96 9.37 -6.87
N GLY A 47 1.86 9.70 -6.20
CA GLY A 47 0.61 10.06 -6.88
C GLY A 47 0.67 11.44 -7.51
N GLY A 48 1.26 11.62 -8.68
CA GLY A 48 1.28 12.91 -9.38
C GLY A 48 1.49 12.82 -10.89
N PHE A 49 0.92 13.77 -11.65
CA PHE A 49 1.05 13.85 -13.12
C PHE A 49 2.50 14.04 -13.61
N THR A 50 3.34 14.74 -12.84
CA THR A 50 4.77 14.88 -13.17
C THR A 50 5.53 13.58 -12.92
N ALA A 51 5.29 12.91 -11.79
CA ALA A 51 5.86 11.58 -11.51
C ALA A 51 5.44 10.54 -12.55
N LEU A 52 4.22 10.66 -13.10
CA LEU A 52 3.77 9.87 -14.25
C LEU A 52 4.58 10.18 -15.52
N LEU A 53 4.99 11.44 -15.72
CA LEU A 53 5.76 11.90 -16.89
C LEU A 53 7.22 11.44 -16.86
N GLU A 54 7.89 11.47 -15.70
CA GLU A 54 9.29 11.04 -15.57
C GLU A 54 9.40 9.51 -15.42
N SER A 55 8.45 8.87 -14.73
CA SER A 55 8.31 7.40 -14.77
C SER A 55 7.92 6.87 -16.16
N ALA A 56 7.41 7.73 -17.05
CA ALA A 56 7.25 7.42 -18.46
C ALA A 56 8.56 7.44 -19.27
N VAL A 57 9.65 7.98 -18.72
CA VAL A 57 11.00 7.93 -19.33
C VAL A 57 11.76 6.68 -18.87
N GLN A 58 11.53 6.23 -17.63
CA GLN A 58 12.18 5.04 -17.10
C GLN A 58 11.54 3.76 -17.66
N GLN A 59 12.25 3.13 -18.60
CA GLN A 59 11.88 1.82 -19.11
C GLN A 59 12.15 0.74 -18.06
N ILE A 60 11.13 -0.05 -17.78
CA ILE A 60 11.20 -1.18 -16.86
C ILE A 60 10.64 -2.44 -17.52
N LEU A 61 11.03 -3.59 -16.99
CA LEU A 61 10.41 -4.86 -17.31
C LEU A 61 9.59 -5.32 -16.10
N ALA A 62 8.29 -5.43 -16.27
CA ALA A 62 7.38 -5.95 -15.26
C ALA A 62 6.96 -7.36 -15.66
N VAL A 63 7.29 -8.34 -14.81
CA VAL A 63 7.07 -9.75 -15.11
C VAL A 63 6.32 -10.38 -13.95
N THR A 64 5.25 -11.09 -14.27
CA THR A 64 4.40 -11.75 -13.28
C THR A 64 4.59 -13.27 -13.36
N TYR A 65 4.76 -13.91 -12.22
CA TYR A 65 4.73 -15.35 -12.07
C TYR A 65 3.52 -15.73 -11.22
N TRP A 66 2.68 -16.63 -11.72
CA TRP A 66 1.53 -17.17 -11.01
C TRP A 66 1.83 -18.57 -10.49
N PHE A 67 1.39 -18.87 -9.29
CA PHE A 67 1.47 -20.23 -8.74
C PHE A 67 0.35 -20.45 -7.74
N ASP A 68 0.03 -21.72 -7.51
CA ASP A 68 -0.86 -22.12 -6.43
C ASP A 68 -0.03 -22.61 -5.23
N PRO A 69 -0.27 -22.12 -4.01
CA PRO A 69 0.48 -22.54 -2.84
C PRO A 69 0.21 -24.02 -2.57
N ALA A 70 1.30 -24.80 -2.48
CA ALA A 70 1.26 -26.20 -2.12
C ALA A 70 0.64 -26.39 -0.71
N PRO A 71 -0.05 -27.52 -0.47
CA PRO A 71 -0.56 -27.87 0.85
C PRO A 71 0.57 -27.93 1.87
N HIS A 72 0.44 -27.17 2.96
CA HIS A 72 1.39 -27.16 4.07
C HIS A 72 0.64 -26.90 5.37
N MET A 73 1.17 -27.37 6.50
CA MET A 73 0.57 -27.17 7.83
C MET A 73 0.59 -25.70 8.33
N GLY A 74 1.33 -24.80 7.70
CA GLY A 74 1.46 -23.40 8.12
C GLY A 74 2.07 -22.53 7.01
N PRO A 75 2.18 -21.20 7.23
CA PRO A 75 2.84 -20.30 6.30
C PRO A 75 4.30 -20.70 6.06
N TYR A 76 4.77 -20.55 4.82
CA TYR A 76 6.14 -20.89 4.45
C TYR A 76 6.72 -19.91 3.43
N PRO A 77 8.06 -19.73 3.38
CA PRO A 77 8.69 -18.86 2.41
C PRO A 77 8.83 -19.55 1.05
N ILE A 78 8.73 -18.76 -0.02
CA ILE A 78 9.00 -19.19 -1.40
C ILE A 78 9.92 -18.16 -2.05
N THR A 79 10.92 -18.65 -2.79
CA THR A 79 11.78 -17.82 -3.63
C THR A 79 11.53 -18.14 -5.09
N VAL A 80 11.33 -17.12 -5.92
CA VAL A 80 11.20 -17.25 -7.37
C VAL A 80 12.33 -16.51 -8.03
N ARG A 81 13.08 -17.22 -8.87
CA ARG A 81 14.13 -16.66 -9.70
C ARG A 81 13.57 -16.24 -11.03
N PHE A 82 13.65 -14.95 -11.32
CA PHE A 82 13.40 -14.37 -12.63
C PHE A 82 14.73 -14.26 -13.37
N SER A 83 14.78 -14.72 -14.61
CA SER A 83 15.94 -14.59 -15.47
C SER A 83 15.50 -14.13 -16.84
N GLY A 84 16.16 -13.10 -17.38
CA GLY A 84 15.84 -12.56 -18.68
C GLY A 84 17.06 -12.35 -19.55
N ARG A 85 16.86 -12.51 -20.85
CA ARG A 85 17.86 -12.22 -21.88
C ARG A 85 17.19 -11.44 -23.00
N ARG A 86 17.84 -10.37 -23.44
CA ARG A 86 17.40 -9.57 -24.57
C ARG A 86 17.58 -10.33 -25.89
N ILE A 87 16.60 -10.25 -26.78
CA ILE A 87 16.54 -11.01 -28.05
C ILE A 87 16.71 -10.15 -29.30
N ASP A 88 16.53 -8.83 -29.21
CA ASP A 88 16.67 -7.88 -30.32
C ASP A 88 18.12 -7.41 -30.57
N VAL A 89 19.11 -8.06 -29.94
CA VAL A 89 20.54 -7.70 -30.07
C VAL A 89 21.22 -8.53 -31.16
N LYS A 90 21.63 -7.87 -32.24
CA LYS A 90 22.51 -8.44 -33.28
C LYS A 90 23.97 -8.20 -32.91
N GLY A 91 24.53 -9.03 -32.03
CA GLY A 91 25.93 -8.91 -31.60
C GLY A 91 26.23 -9.48 -30.21
N ARG A 92 27.35 -9.06 -29.62
CA ARG A 92 27.73 -9.44 -28.24
C ARG A 92 26.78 -8.75 -27.25
N LEU A 93 26.22 -9.52 -26.32
CA LEU A 93 25.35 -9.01 -25.28
C LEU A 93 26.15 -8.16 -24.30
N LEU A 94 25.62 -6.99 -23.96
CA LEU A 94 26.16 -6.11 -22.94
C LEU A 94 25.66 -6.54 -21.55
N PRO A 95 26.30 -6.08 -20.46
CA PRO A 95 25.85 -6.35 -19.09
C PRO A 95 24.37 -6.00 -18.85
N GLY A 96 23.85 -4.95 -19.50
CA GLY A 96 22.44 -4.53 -19.41
C GLY A 96 21.44 -5.32 -20.28
N ASP A 97 21.88 -6.35 -21.01
CA ASP A 97 21.05 -7.21 -21.88
C ASP A 97 20.72 -8.58 -21.24
N ARG A 98 21.10 -8.77 -19.97
CA ARG A 98 20.77 -9.95 -19.16
C ARG A 98 20.45 -9.51 -17.73
N PHE A 99 19.56 -10.24 -17.07
CA PHE A 99 19.35 -10.08 -15.63
C PHE A 99 19.01 -11.42 -14.97
N VAL A 100 19.34 -11.53 -13.69
CA VAL A 100 18.86 -12.58 -12.79
C VAL A 100 18.44 -11.88 -11.50
N GLN A 101 17.21 -12.10 -11.07
CA GLN A 101 16.64 -11.48 -9.87
C GLN A 101 15.84 -12.51 -9.09
N ASP A 102 16.18 -12.68 -7.81
CA ASP A 102 15.48 -13.57 -6.89
C ASP A 102 14.51 -12.75 -6.05
N GLU A 103 13.26 -13.19 -6.02
CA GLU A 103 12.20 -12.56 -5.23
C GLU A 103 11.65 -13.55 -4.21
N THR A 104 11.71 -13.19 -2.93
CA THR A 104 11.21 -14.01 -1.83
C THR A 104 9.91 -13.46 -1.27
N ILE A 105 8.93 -14.34 -1.11
CA ILE A 105 7.72 -14.12 -0.30
C ILE A 105 7.95 -14.87 1.01
N GLU A 106 7.99 -14.15 2.13
CA GLU A 106 8.29 -14.73 3.45
C GLU A 106 7.15 -15.62 3.98
N GLU A 107 5.90 -15.20 3.77
CA GLU A 107 4.72 -15.87 4.32
C GLU A 107 3.70 -16.20 3.24
N VAL A 108 3.86 -17.34 2.60
CA VAL A 108 2.85 -17.90 1.70
C VAL A 108 1.83 -18.68 2.50
N VAL A 109 0.57 -18.24 2.48
CA VAL A 109 -0.53 -18.88 3.21
C VAL A 109 -1.11 -20.05 2.39
N PRO A 110 -1.02 -21.30 2.86
CA PRO A 110 -1.62 -22.45 2.18
C PRO A 110 -3.14 -22.29 2.04
N GLY A 111 -3.70 -22.74 0.91
CA GLY A 111 -5.15 -22.65 0.67
C GLY A 111 -5.68 -21.23 0.41
N SER A 112 -4.81 -20.23 0.27
CA SER A 112 -5.21 -18.87 -0.15
C SER A 112 -5.61 -18.75 -1.62
N GLY A 113 -5.45 -19.82 -2.40
CA GLY A 113 -5.72 -19.84 -3.84
C GLY A 113 -4.56 -19.25 -4.64
N PRO A 114 -4.79 -18.83 -5.90
CA PRO A 114 -3.71 -18.41 -6.80
C PRO A 114 -3.00 -17.14 -6.30
N ILE A 115 -1.69 -17.24 -6.23
CA ILE A 115 -0.78 -16.15 -5.86
C ILE A 115 -0.07 -15.68 -7.13
N SER A 116 0.09 -14.37 -7.25
CA SER A 116 0.92 -13.73 -8.28
C SER A 116 2.08 -13.01 -7.61
N LEU A 117 3.28 -13.18 -8.15
CA LEU A 117 4.48 -12.44 -7.77
C LEU A 117 4.95 -11.63 -8.97
N THR A 118 4.96 -10.32 -8.82
CA THR A 118 5.38 -9.38 -9.86
C THR A 118 6.72 -8.77 -9.48
N THR A 119 7.73 -8.97 -10.33
CA THR A 119 9.01 -8.27 -10.21
C THR A 119 9.06 -7.08 -11.18
N ARG A 120 9.76 -6.02 -10.77
CA ARG A 120 10.05 -4.86 -11.62
C ARG A 120 11.56 -4.72 -11.76
N VAL A 121 12.06 -5.07 -12.94
CA VAL A 121 13.48 -4.96 -13.25
C VAL A 121 13.75 -3.56 -13.80
N ARG A 122 14.69 -2.86 -13.18
CA ARG A 122 15.14 -1.51 -13.55
C ARG A 122 16.61 -1.54 -13.98
N GLY A 123 17.07 -0.50 -14.69
CA GLY A 123 18.47 -0.37 -15.10
C GLY A 123 18.89 -1.33 -16.23
N ILE A 124 17.93 -1.79 -17.03
CA ILE A 124 18.14 -2.67 -18.18
C ILE A 124 17.97 -1.92 -19.49
N ASN A 125 18.55 -2.45 -20.56
CA ASN A 125 18.40 -1.86 -21.89
C ASN A 125 16.96 -2.02 -22.42
N PRO A 126 16.40 -0.98 -23.07
CA PRO A 126 15.09 -1.07 -23.70
C PRO A 126 15.11 -2.05 -24.87
N GLY A 127 14.08 -2.87 -25.02
CA GLY A 127 14.02 -3.87 -26.11
C GLY A 127 13.04 -5.00 -25.87
N GLU A 128 13.25 -6.09 -26.62
CA GLU A 128 12.49 -7.32 -26.48
C GLU A 128 13.26 -8.31 -25.63
N TRP A 129 12.58 -8.91 -24.66
CA TRP A 129 13.18 -9.78 -23.67
C TRP A 129 12.50 -11.14 -23.67
N LEU A 130 13.32 -12.18 -23.61
CA LEU A 130 12.88 -13.52 -23.28
C LEU A 130 13.04 -13.71 -21.78
N VAL A 131 11.94 -13.90 -21.06
CA VAL A 131 11.97 -14.04 -19.59
C VAL A 131 11.49 -15.42 -19.19
N THR A 132 12.18 -16.00 -18.21
CA THR A 132 11.77 -17.24 -17.54
C THR A 132 11.71 -17.01 -16.04
N ALA A 133 10.62 -17.43 -15.41
CA ALA A 133 10.50 -17.47 -13.96
C ALA A 133 10.52 -18.94 -13.49
N ARG A 134 11.29 -19.23 -12.44
CA ARG A 134 11.33 -20.57 -11.83
C ARG A 134 11.30 -20.46 -10.31
N MET A 135 10.43 -21.24 -9.69
CA MET A 135 10.42 -21.38 -8.24
C MET A 135 11.67 -22.16 -7.80
N LEU A 136 12.46 -21.58 -6.89
CA LEU A 136 13.54 -22.26 -6.22
C LEU A 136 12.94 -23.01 -5.02
N GLY A 137 13.24 -24.30 -4.89
CA GLY A 137 12.70 -25.13 -3.80
C GLY A 137 12.94 -24.48 -2.44
N SER A 138 11.95 -24.57 -1.54
CA SER A 138 12.03 -23.97 -0.20
C SER A 138 13.27 -24.47 0.54
N ALA A 139 13.94 -23.59 1.28
CA ALA A 139 15.20 -23.87 1.98
C ALA A 139 15.07 -24.81 3.20
N TYR A 140 14.01 -25.62 3.29
CA TYR A 140 13.85 -26.62 4.33
C TYR A 140 14.13 -28.02 3.78
N PRO A 141 15.07 -28.78 4.37
CA PRO A 141 15.26 -30.16 3.98
C PRO A 141 13.95 -30.92 4.29
N ALA A 142 13.34 -31.47 3.24
CA ALA A 142 12.24 -32.41 3.31
C ALA A 142 12.71 -33.72 3.97
N HIS A 143 13.04 -33.68 5.26
CA HIS A 143 13.27 -34.89 6.03
C HIS A 143 11.92 -35.36 6.58
N ARG A 144 11.37 -36.38 5.90
CA ARG A 144 10.09 -37.08 6.14
C ARG A 144 8.85 -36.47 5.49
N LEU A 145 8.72 -36.71 4.19
CA LEU A 145 7.48 -37.30 3.65
C LEU A 145 7.80 -38.00 2.31
N ARG A 146 8.63 -39.05 2.37
CA ARG A 146 8.81 -39.98 1.25
C ARG A 146 7.79 -41.09 1.43
N GLU A 147 6.57 -40.83 0.99
CA GLU A 147 5.58 -41.79 0.48
C GLU A 147 4.24 -41.07 0.34
N GLN A 148 3.94 -40.57 -0.86
CA GLN A 148 2.66 -40.78 -1.55
C GLN A 148 2.65 -40.00 -2.87
N GLY A 149 2.63 -40.77 -3.97
CA GLY A 149 1.86 -40.51 -5.19
C GLY A 149 2.18 -39.24 -5.99
N ASN A 150 2.63 -39.45 -7.23
CA ASN A 150 2.49 -38.51 -8.34
C ASN A 150 1.15 -37.77 -8.29
N THR A 151 1.17 -36.58 -7.70
CA THR A 151 0.09 -35.60 -7.82
C THR A 151 0.78 -34.32 -8.24
N THR A 152 0.79 -34.10 -9.56
CA THR A 152 0.82 -32.75 -10.09
C THR A 152 -0.16 -31.91 -9.25
N PRO A 153 0.24 -30.76 -8.69
CA PRO A 153 -0.68 -29.91 -7.94
C PRO A 153 -1.79 -29.52 -8.91
N VAL A 154 -2.96 -30.16 -8.75
CA VAL A 154 -4.16 -29.82 -9.50
C VAL A 154 -4.56 -28.45 -8.97
N ALA A 155 -4.18 -27.42 -9.73
CA ALA A 155 -4.68 -26.07 -9.57
C ALA A 155 -6.20 -26.14 -9.40
N GLY A 156 -6.70 -25.85 -8.21
CA GLY A 156 -8.14 -25.74 -7.99
C GLY A 156 -8.73 -24.74 -8.99
N PRO A 157 -10.01 -24.86 -9.39
CA PRO A 157 -10.59 -23.96 -10.38
C PRO A 157 -10.38 -22.50 -9.99
N LEU A 158 -9.65 -21.74 -10.80
CA LEU A 158 -9.41 -20.33 -10.52
C LEU A 158 -10.75 -19.59 -10.40
N GLY A 159 -10.93 -18.87 -9.29
CA GLY A 159 -12.05 -17.96 -9.12
C GLY A 159 -12.13 -16.97 -10.31
N PRO A 160 -13.34 -16.50 -10.69
CA PRO A 160 -13.54 -15.65 -11.87
C PRO A 160 -12.60 -14.43 -11.92
N ILE A 161 -12.39 -13.79 -10.75
CA ILE A 161 -11.52 -12.62 -10.58
C ILE A 161 -10.05 -12.99 -10.85
N ALA A 162 -9.56 -14.11 -10.32
CA ALA A 162 -8.19 -14.54 -10.54
C ALA A 162 -7.94 -14.94 -12.01
N ARG A 163 -8.94 -15.53 -12.69
CA ARG A 163 -8.88 -15.79 -14.15
C ARG A 163 -8.78 -14.50 -14.95
N PHE A 164 -9.57 -13.49 -14.60
CA PHE A 164 -9.52 -12.18 -15.25
C PHE A 164 -8.12 -11.56 -15.12
N TRP A 165 -7.55 -11.55 -13.91
CA TRP A 165 -6.22 -10.97 -13.68
C TRP A 165 -5.09 -11.77 -14.32
N ARG A 166 -5.18 -13.10 -14.33
CA ARG A 166 -4.23 -13.96 -15.06
C ARG A 166 -4.26 -13.71 -16.58
N ARG A 167 -5.43 -13.40 -17.14
CA ARG A 167 -5.56 -13.00 -18.55
C ARG A 167 -4.98 -11.61 -18.82
N TRP A 168 -5.11 -10.69 -17.86
CA TRP A 168 -4.58 -9.33 -17.97
C TRP A 168 -3.04 -9.28 -17.89
N ALA A 169 -2.46 -10.09 -17.01
CA ALA A 169 -1.03 -10.24 -16.81
C ALA A 169 -0.67 -11.74 -16.77
N PRO A 170 -0.29 -12.32 -17.92
CA PRO A 170 0.08 -13.74 -18.05
C PRO A 170 1.27 -14.14 -17.16
N SER A 171 1.39 -15.44 -16.91
CA SER A 171 2.50 -16.04 -16.15
C SER A 171 3.69 -16.29 -17.05
N ALA A 172 4.88 -15.82 -16.65
CA ALA A 172 6.14 -16.06 -17.36
C ALA A 172 6.73 -17.47 -17.11
N GLU A 173 5.90 -18.51 -17.14
CA GLU A 173 6.27 -19.91 -16.89
C GLU A 173 7.07 -20.53 -18.04
N SER A 174 6.93 -20.01 -19.27
CA SER A 174 7.63 -20.52 -20.45
C SER A 174 8.03 -19.38 -21.39
N ALA A 175 9.29 -18.93 -21.25
CA ALA A 175 10.03 -18.15 -22.26
C ALA A 175 9.15 -17.13 -23.02
N GLU A 176 8.51 -16.22 -22.27
CA GLU A 176 7.54 -15.29 -22.85
C GLU A 176 8.27 -14.07 -23.42
N HIS A 177 7.82 -13.61 -24.58
CA HIS A 177 8.33 -12.40 -25.23
C HIS A 177 7.71 -11.19 -24.53
N VAL A 178 8.51 -10.51 -23.70
CA VAL A 178 8.08 -9.32 -22.96
C VAL A 178 8.85 -8.11 -23.48
N ARG A 179 8.15 -7.02 -23.75
CA ARG A 179 8.77 -5.75 -24.12
C ARG A 179 8.95 -4.88 -22.88
N THR A 180 10.05 -4.13 -22.85
CA THR A 180 10.18 -3.05 -21.87
C THR A 180 9.06 -2.03 -22.09
N CYS A 181 8.53 -1.53 -20.99
CA CYS A 181 7.49 -0.52 -21.01
C CYS A 181 7.83 0.58 -20.01
N PRO A 182 7.32 1.79 -20.23
CA PRO A 182 7.43 2.81 -19.21
C PRO A 182 6.71 2.35 -17.94
N THR A 183 7.25 2.73 -16.78
CA THR A 183 6.74 2.32 -15.46
C THR A 183 5.23 2.43 -15.26
N PRO A 184 4.51 3.50 -15.70
CA PRO A 184 3.07 3.58 -15.51
C PRO A 184 2.28 2.58 -16.37
N PHE A 185 2.88 2.02 -17.44
CA PHE A 185 2.24 1.02 -18.28
C PHE A 185 2.56 -0.42 -17.86
N ALA A 186 3.37 -0.60 -16.81
CA ALA A 186 3.64 -1.91 -16.24
C ALA A 186 2.34 -2.55 -15.75
N ARG A 187 1.94 -3.64 -16.40
CA ARG A 187 0.73 -4.38 -16.06
C ARG A 187 1.00 -5.23 -14.83
N VAL A 188 0.43 -4.82 -13.70
CA VAL A 188 0.46 -5.60 -12.47
C VAL A 188 -0.95 -6.09 -12.17
N PRO A 189 -1.15 -7.40 -11.92
CA PRO A 189 -2.42 -7.94 -11.48
C PRO A 189 -3.02 -7.13 -10.33
N GLY A 190 -4.31 -6.77 -10.41
CA GLY A 190 -5.03 -6.08 -9.35
C GLY A 190 -4.82 -4.57 -9.28
N ILE A 191 -4.00 -4.00 -10.17
CA ILE A 191 -3.66 -2.58 -10.13
C ILE A 191 -4.02 -1.87 -11.42
N PHE A 192 -4.64 -0.71 -11.25
CA PHE A 192 -4.95 0.22 -12.34
C PHE A 192 -4.07 1.47 -12.20
N PRO A 193 -3.12 1.70 -13.12
CA PRO A 193 -2.32 2.92 -13.13
C PRO A 193 -3.21 4.17 -13.15
N GLY A 194 -2.91 5.15 -12.30
CA GLY A 194 -3.66 6.42 -12.22
C GLY A 194 -5.03 6.35 -11.52
N ILE A 195 -5.53 5.18 -11.15
CA ILE A 195 -6.88 5.02 -10.55
C ILE A 195 -7.04 5.79 -9.25
N TRP A 196 -5.97 5.92 -8.46
CA TRP A 196 -6.00 6.66 -7.21
C TRP A 196 -6.34 8.14 -7.45
N GLY A 197 -5.70 8.78 -8.45
CA GLY A 197 -6.00 10.16 -8.83
C GLY A 197 -7.44 10.31 -9.31
N ALA A 198 -7.90 9.41 -10.17
CA ALA A 198 -9.28 9.42 -10.68
C ALA A 198 -10.32 9.26 -9.56
N MET A 199 -10.07 8.37 -8.60
CA MET A 199 -10.98 8.16 -7.45
C MET A 199 -10.94 9.34 -6.47
N VAL A 200 -9.79 9.99 -6.27
CA VAL A 200 -9.72 11.22 -5.47
C VAL A 200 -10.51 12.34 -6.13
N THR A 201 -10.36 12.55 -7.44
CA THR A 201 -11.14 13.56 -8.17
C THR A 201 -12.63 13.27 -8.14
N LEU A 202 -13.01 11.99 -8.28
CA LEU A 202 -14.40 11.56 -8.14
C LEU A 202 -14.91 11.83 -6.72
N GLY A 203 -14.12 11.53 -5.69
CA GLY A 203 -14.46 11.80 -4.30
C GLY A 203 -14.70 13.29 -4.04
N ILE A 204 -13.84 14.17 -4.57
CA ILE A 204 -14.03 15.63 -4.48
C ILE A 204 -15.34 16.07 -5.18
N ALA A 205 -15.59 15.57 -6.40
CA ALA A 205 -16.81 15.90 -7.13
C ALA A 205 -18.07 15.44 -6.37
N VAL A 206 -18.06 14.22 -5.82
CA VAL A 206 -19.15 13.68 -5.00
C VAL A 206 -19.33 14.48 -3.71
N ALA A 207 -18.24 14.87 -3.04
CA ALA A 207 -18.32 15.69 -1.84
C ALA A 207 -18.98 17.04 -2.09
N LEU A 208 -18.55 17.73 -3.15
CA LEU A 208 -19.11 19.02 -3.56
C LEU A 208 -20.59 18.86 -3.97
N ALA A 209 -20.92 17.82 -4.74
CA ALA A 209 -22.30 17.55 -5.14
C ALA A 209 -23.21 17.29 -3.93
N LEU A 210 -22.77 16.47 -2.96
CA LEU A 210 -23.53 16.23 -1.73
C LEU A 210 -23.67 17.51 -0.90
N GLN A 211 -22.59 18.29 -0.77
CA GLN A 211 -22.63 19.57 -0.07
C GLN A 211 -23.64 20.53 -0.75
N PHE A 212 -23.67 20.60 -2.08
CA PHE A 212 -24.64 21.38 -2.83
C PHE A 212 -26.08 20.93 -2.60
N LEU A 213 -26.33 19.62 -2.62
CA LEU A 213 -27.68 19.07 -2.41
C LEU A 213 -28.21 19.40 -1.02
N VAL A 214 -27.38 19.27 0.01
CA VAL A 214 -27.74 19.64 1.39
C VAL A 214 -28.07 21.13 1.50
N ILE A 215 -27.18 21.99 1.01
CA ILE A 215 -27.34 23.45 1.11
C ILE A 215 -28.56 23.94 0.33
N SER A 216 -28.82 23.35 -0.84
CA SER A 216 -29.97 23.69 -1.68
C SER A 216 -31.30 23.29 -1.02
N GLY A 217 -31.29 22.22 -0.22
CA GLY A 217 -32.45 21.78 0.57
C GLY A 217 -32.75 22.71 1.76
N ASP A 218 -31.72 23.27 2.39
CA ASP A 218 -31.84 24.09 3.60
C ASP A 218 -31.94 25.61 3.34
N HIS A 219 -32.14 26.03 2.08
CA HIS A 219 -32.15 27.45 1.66
C HIS A 219 -30.92 28.27 2.09
N LEU A 220 -29.79 27.60 2.32
CA LEU A 220 -28.53 28.24 2.69
C LEU A 220 -27.88 28.90 1.47
N ALA A 221 -27.09 29.96 1.70
CA ALA A 221 -26.36 30.64 0.64
C ALA A 221 -25.28 29.73 0.05
N VAL A 222 -25.56 29.12 -1.10
CA VAL A 222 -24.65 28.19 -1.81
C VAL A 222 -23.33 28.86 -2.16
N GLY A 223 -23.37 30.11 -2.63
CA GLY A 223 -22.19 30.83 -3.13
C GLY A 223 -21.04 30.88 -2.13
N PRO A 224 -21.23 31.46 -0.93
CA PRO A 224 -20.18 31.55 0.09
C PRO A 224 -19.62 30.18 0.50
N VAL A 225 -20.48 29.19 0.78
CA VAL A 225 -20.05 27.86 1.24
C VAL A 225 -19.19 27.15 0.18
N TRP A 226 -19.64 27.16 -1.08
CA TRP A 226 -18.87 26.57 -2.17
C TRP A 226 -17.57 27.32 -2.44
N THR A 227 -17.57 28.65 -2.31
CA THR A 227 -16.36 29.46 -2.44
C THR A 227 -15.32 29.03 -1.40
N VAL A 228 -15.73 28.88 -0.14
CA VAL A 228 -14.86 28.36 0.94
C VAL A 228 -14.30 27.00 0.57
N SER A 229 -15.16 26.05 0.17
CA SER A 229 -14.74 24.68 -0.19
C SER A 229 -13.75 24.65 -1.36
N LEU A 230 -14.03 25.38 -2.45
CA LEU A 230 -13.19 25.41 -3.65
C LEU A 230 -11.84 26.07 -3.38
N VAL A 231 -11.82 27.20 -2.68
CA VAL A 231 -10.57 27.86 -2.28
C VAL A 231 -9.77 26.96 -1.34
N ALA A 232 -10.41 26.30 -0.38
CA ALA A 232 -9.74 25.37 0.52
C ALA A 232 -9.13 24.16 -0.21
N ILE A 233 -9.82 23.59 -1.20
CA ILE A 233 -9.28 22.53 -2.04
C ILE A 233 -8.08 23.03 -2.85
N ALA A 234 -8.17 24.21 -3.46
CA ALA A 234 -7.07 24.79 -4.25
C ALA A 234 -5.84 25.08 -3.39
N VAL A 235 -6.02 25.74 -2.24
CA VAL A 235 -4.95 26.02 -1.27
C VAL A 235 -4.39 24.73 -0.69
N GLY A 236 -5.22 23.74 -0.42
CA GLY A 236 -4.80 22.41 0.00
C GLY A 236 -3.91 21.73 -1.04
N ILE A 237 -4.31 21.73 -2.32
CA ILE A 237 -3.50 21.16 -3.42
C ILE A 237 -2.15 21.90 -3.52
N ALA A 238 -2.16 23.23 -3.48
CA ALA A 238 -0.93 24.03 -3.48
C ALA A 238 -0.04 23.71 -2.26
N GLY A 239 -0.63 23.61 -1.07
CA GLY A 239 0.04 23.24 0.18
C GLY A 239 0.64 21.84 0.12
N ALA A 240 -0.07 20.87 -0.47
CA ALA A 240 0.42 19.51 -0.65
C ALA A 240 1.69 19.44 -1.50
N LYS A 241 1.76 20.27 -2.55
CA LYS A 241 2.93 20.39 -3.42
C LYS A 241 4.07 21.14 -2.73
N GLY A 242 3.77 22.31 -2.14
CA GLY A 242 4.76 23.14 -1.46
C GLY A 242 5.43 22.39 -0.30
N TRP A 243 4.64 21.71 0.52
CA TRP A 243 5.16 20.90 1.63
C TRP A 243 6.05 19.75 1.14
N PHE A 244 5.69 19.10 0.04
CA PHE A 244 6.51 18.04 -0.54
C PHE A 244 7.87 18.56 -1.02
N ILE A 245 7.88 19.70 -1.72
CA ILE A 245 9.09 20.34 -2.23
C ILE A 245 10.00 20.74 -1.07
N VAL A 246 9.45 21.33 0.00
CA VAL A 246 10.23 21.69 1.20
C VAL A 246 10.89 20.46 1.84
N LEU A 247 10.14 19.37 1.97
CA LEU A 247 10.65 18.14 2.60
C LEU A 247 11.75 17.47 1.76
N HIS A 248 11.70 17.59 0.44
CA HIS A 248 12.65 16.96 -0.48
C HIS A 248 13.60 17.95 -1.18
N ARG A 249 13.75 19.16 -0.62
CA ARG A 249 14.57 20.23 -1.19
C ARG A 249 16.01 19.81 -1.46
N HIS A 250 16.57 18.96 -0.60
CA HIS A 250 17.95 18.46 -0.72
C HIS A 250 18.10 17.45 -1.86
N GLU A 251 17.06 16.67 -2.14
CA GLU A 251 17.05 15.67 -3.22
C GLU A 251 16.63 16.29 -4.57
N HIS A 252 16.32 17.59 -4.62
CA HIS A 252 15.76 18.30 -5.78
C HIS A 252 14.56 17.61 -6.42
N ARG A 253 13.86 16.77 -5.65
CA ARG A 253 12.72 16.00 -6.14
C ARG A 253 11.46 16.85 -6.04
N ILE A 254 10.91 17.20 -7.19
CA ILE A 254 9.62 17.92 -7.30
C ILE A 254 8.45 16.95 -7.50
N GLU A 255 8.73 15.67 -7.68
CA GLU A 255 7.75 14.65 -8.04
C GLU A 255 7.09 14.01 -6.84
N GLY A 256 5.88 14.46 -6.51
CA GLY A 256 5.10 13.91 -5.42
C GLY A 256 4.23 14.95 -4.75
N TRP A 257 3.49 14.48 -3.74
CA TRP A 257 2.52 15.26 -2.98
C TRP A 257 2.53 14.79 -1.53
N CYS A 258 2.28 15.73 -0.61
CA CYS A 258 2.26 15.45 0.81
C CYS A 258 0.84 15.69 1.36
N ILE A 259 0.20 14.65 1.92
CA ILE A 259 -1.14 14.78 2.49
C ILE A 259 -1.17 15.73 3.69
N GLN A 260 -0.08 15.79 4.47
CA GLN A 260 0.04 16.75 5.58
C GLN A 260 -0.07 18.20 5.07
N GLY A 261 0.58 18.51 3.95
CA GLY A 261 0.49 19.83 3.32
C GLY A 261 -0.92 20.16 2.83
N PHE A 262 -1.65 19.17 2.30
CA PHE A 262 -3.06 19.34 1.94
C PHE A 262 -3.91 19.69 3.16
N ILE A 263 -3.83 18.89 4.21
CA ILE A 263 -4.64 19.05 5.42
C ILE A 263 -4.37 20.40 6.07
N THR A 264 -3.10 20.76 6.26
CA THR A 264 -2.72 22.04 6.87
C THR A 264 -3.18 23.23 6.03
N GLY A 265 -2.96 23.18 4.71
CA GLY A 265 -3.36 24.26 3.79
C GLY A 265 -4.88 24.43 3.72
N ALA A 266 -5.63 23.33 3.61
CA ALA A 266 -7.08 23.35 3.55
C ALA A 266 -7.70 23.87 4.86
N ILE A 267 -7.23 23.40 6.02
CA ILE A 267 -7.72 23.88 7.33
C ILE A 267 -7.46 25.38 7.47
N LEU A 268 -6.24 25.85 7.16
CA LEU A 268 -5.89 27.26 7.24
C LEU A 268 -6.81 28.12 6.35
N ALA A 269 -7.04 27.71 5.11
CA ALA A 269 -7.92 28.41 4.19
C ALA A 269 -9.37 28.44 4.70
N VAL A 270 -9.91 27.30 5.16
CA VAL A 270 -11.26 27.24 5.74
C VAL A 270 -11.36 28.17 6.94
N THR A 271 -10.43 28.12 7.89
CA THR A 271 -10.46 28.97 9.09
C THR A 271 -10.43 30.45 8.74
N ILE A 272 -9.54 30.88 7.84
CA ILE A 272 -9.45 32.29 7.43
C ILE A 272 -10.73 32.72 6.73
N LEU A 273 -11.22 31.96 5.75
CA LEU A 273 -12.39 32.38 4.97
C LEU A 273 -13.67 32.36 5.80
N LEU A 274 -13.85 31.42 6.72
CA LEU A 274 -15.02 31.41 7.61
C LEU A 274 -15.04 32.64 8.53
N VAL A 275 -13.87 33.10 9.00
CA VAL A 275 -13.77 34.33 9.81
C VAL A 275 -14.02 35.58 8.95
N VAL A 276 -13.42 35.66 7.76
CA VAL A 276 -13.56 36.83 6.87
C VAL A 276 -14.99 36.98 6.35
N LEU A 277 -15.68 35.86 6.10
CA LEU A 277 -17.06 35.85 5.59
C LEU A 277 -18.11 35.80 6.71
N ASP A 278 -17.70 35.88 7.98
CA ASP A 278 -18.55 35.78 9.18
C ASP A 278 -19.52 34.59 9.14
N MET A 279 -19.01 33.44 8.71
CA MET A 279 -19.81 32.24 8.50
C MET A 279 -19.82 31.35 9.75
N PRO A 280 -20.98 30.78 10.13
CA PRO A 280 -21.07 29.88 11.27
C PRO A 280 -20.31 28.59 10.98
N VAL A 281 -19.14 28.42 11.64
CA VAL A 281 -18.22 27.29 11.44
C VAL A 281 -18.93 25.95 11.61
N GLY A 282 -19.80 25.82 12.62
CA GLY A 282 -20.55 24.60 12.88
C GLY A 282 -21.46 24.18 11.72
N VAL A 283 -22.17 25.13 11.12
CA VAL A 283 -23.04 24.87 9.96
C VAL A 283 -22.20 24.43 8.77
N PHE A 284 -21.09 25.12 8.47
CA PHE A 284 -20.18 24.75 7.39
C PHE A 284 -19.65 23.31 7.57
N LEU A 285 -19.24 22.95 8.80
CA LEU A 285 -18.74 21.61 9.09
C LEU A 285 -19.82 20.55 8.90
N ASP A 286 -21.03 20.77 9.40
CA ASP A 286 -22.13 19.80 9.29
C ASP A 286 -22.54 19.57 7.83
N VAL A 287 -22.68 20.62 7.02
CA VAL A 287 -23.02 20.46 5.59
C VAL A 287 -21.90 19.82 4.77
N THR A 288 -20.66 19.90 5.25
CA THR A 288 -19.49 19.26 4.61
C THR A 288 -19.33 17.79 5.02
N ALA A 289 -19.81 17.40 6.20
CA ALA A 289 -19.55 16.10 6.80
C ALA A 289 -19.97 14.89 5.94
N PRO A 290 -21.20 14.84 5.37
CA PRO A 290 -21.60 13.72 4.54
C PRO A 290 -20.72 13.56 3.30
N GLY A 291 -20.46 14.68 2.61
CA GLY A 291 -19.61 14.71 1.42
C GLY A 291 -18.20 14.23 1.71
N LEU A 292 -17.60 14.68 2.81
CA LEU A 292 -16.27 14.27 3.24
C LEU A 292 -16.21 12.76 3.54
N LEU A 293 -17.17 12.21 4.28
CA LEU A 293 -17.22 10.79 4.63
C LEU A 293 -17.40 9.89 3.38
N VAL A 294 -18.28 10.28 2.46
CA VAL A 294 -18.47 9.57 1.19
C VAL A 294 -17.22 9.66 0.31
N ALA A 295 -16.57 10.83 0.23
CA ALA A 295 -15.31 10.98 -0.50
C ALA A 295 -14.20 10.08 0.09
N MET A 296 -14.14 9.94 1.42
CA MET A 296 -13.23 8.99 2.05
C MET A 296 -13.54 7.55 1.64
N ALA A 297 -14.82 7.16 1.54
CA ALA A 297 -15.21 5.83 1.05
C ALA A 297 -14.71 5.58 -0.37
N VAL A 298 -14.97 6.51 -1.31
CA VAL A 298 -14.49 6.44 -2.69
C VAL A 298 -12.95 6.34 -2.74
N GLY A 299 -12.25 7.14 -1.93
CA GLY A 299 -10.80 7.09 -1.81
C GLY A 299 -10.26 5.72 -1.36
N ARG A 300 -10.97 5.00 -0.48
CA ARG A 300 -10.58 3.65 -0.05
C ARG A 300 -10.71 2.60 -1.15
N VAL A 301 -11.72 2.73 -2.01
CA VAL A 301 -11.82 1.92 -3.23
C VAL A 301 -10.63 2.21 -4.16
N GLY A 302 -10.23 3.48 -4.27
CA GLY A 302 -9.00 3.87 -4.96
C GLY A 302 -7.74 3.20 -4.37
N CYS A 303 -7.60 3.16 -3.05
CA CYS A 303 -6.50 2.44 -2.38
C CYS A 303 -6.46 0.94 -2.71
N PHE A 304 -7.63 0.30 -2.80
CA PHE A 304 -7.74 -1.12 -3.15
C PHE A 304 -7.14 -1.41 -4.54
N PHE A 305 -7.49 -0.60 -5.54
CA PHE A 305 -6.96 -0.73 -6.91
C PHE A 305 -5.57 -0.10 -7.13
N ALA A 306 -5.10 0.72 -6.19
CA ALA A 306 -3.71 1.17 -6.19
C ALA A 306 -2.76 0.15 -5.52
N GLY A 307 -3.33 -0.86 -4.86
CA GLY A 307 -2.59 -1.88 -4.13
C GLY A 307 -1.89 -1.36 -2.87
N CYS A 308 -2.54 -0.47 -2.12
CA CYS A 308 -2.01 0.05 -0.86
C CYS A 308 -2.95 -0.20 0.31
N CYS A 309 -2.39 -0.26 1.53
CA CYS A 309 -3.13 -0.42 2.79
C CYS A 309 -3.97 -1.71 2.92
N GLY A 310 -3.56 -2.79 2.27
CA GLY A 310 -4.25 -4.08 2.30
C GLY A 310 -4.14 -4.83 3.62
N GLY A 311 -5.05 -5.79 3.82
CA GLY A 311 -4.97 -6.78 4.87
C GLY A 311 -3.91 -7.85 4.59
N PRO A 312 -3.58 -8.68 5.59
CA PRO A 312 -2.68 -9.80 5.40
C PRO A 312 -3.31 -10.85 4.46
N PRO A 313 -2.48 -11.68 3.80
CA PRO A 313 -2.95 -12.84 3.07
C PRO A 313 -3.79 -13.78 3.96
N THR A 314 -4.81 -14.42 3.38
CA THR A 314 -5.74 -15.28 4.13
C THR A 314 -6.30 -16.41 3.26
N ALA A 315 -6.53 -17.56 3.88
CA ALA A 315 -7.31 -18.67 3.29
C ALA A 315 -8.83 -18.54 3.54
N SER A 316 -9.27 -17.52 4.29
CA SER A 316 -10.68 -17.33 4.65
C SER A 316 -11.58 -17.16 3.42
N ARG A 317 -12.80 -17.72 3.49
CA ARG A 317 -13.84 -17.55 2.46
C ARG A 317 -14.24 -16.10 2.20
N TRP A 318 -14.00 -15.22 3.17
CA TRP A 318 -14.27 -13.78 3.10
C TRP A 318 -13.12 -12.97 2.49
N GLY A 319 -11.99 -13.61 2.20
CA GLY A 319 -10.86 -12.96 1.56
C GLY A 319 -11.16 -12.61 0.11
N VAL A 320 -10.69 -11.44 -0.32
CA VAL A 320 -10.80 -10.95 -1.70
C VAL A 320 -9.41 -10.90 -2.29
N TRP A 321 -9.29 -11.32 -3.55
CA TRP A 321 -8.02 -11.26 -4.26
C TRP A 321 -7.63 -9.80 -4.51
N SER A 322 -6.45 -9.39 -4.03
CA SER A 322 -5.92 -8.04 -4.20
C SER A 322 -4.38 -8.07 -4.19
N SER A 323 -3.78 -7.03 -4.77
CA SER A 323 -2.33 -6.90 -4.95
C SER A 323 -1.77 -5.77 -4.12
N ASP A 324 -0.56 -5.93 -3.60
CA ASP A 324 0.21 -4.86 -2.94
C ASP A 324 1.30 -4.27 -3.87
N GLN A 325 1.10 -4.39 -5.18
CA GLN A 325 2.06 -4.04 -6.24
C GLN A 325 3.21 -5.02 -6.44
N ARG A 326 3.40 -5.98 -5.53
CA ARG A 326 4.41 -7.03 -5.65
C ARG A 326 3.77 -8.42 -5.60
N VAL A 327 2.93 -8.67 -4.61
CA VAL A 327 2.25 -9.93 -4.34
C VAL A 327 0.73 -9.76 -4.41
N GLY A 328 0.14 -10.33 -5.46
CA GLY A 328 -1.30 -10.52 -5.56
C GLY A 328 -1.73 -11.82 -4.91
N ALA A 329 -2.61 -11.76 -3.91
CA ALA A 329 -3.08 -12.92 -3.19
C ALA A 329 -4.49 -12.66 -2.64
N ARG A 330 -5.14 -13.72 -2.15
CA ARG A 330 -6.37 -13.55 -1.36
C ARG A 330 -6.02 -12.90 -0.02
N ARG A 331 -6.60 -11.74 0.25
CA ARG A 331 -6.33 -10.92 1.45
C ARG A 331 -7.61 -10.57 2.17
N ILE A 332 -7.50 -10.27 3.46
CA ILE A 332 -8.61 -9.66 4.20
C ILE A 332 -8.90 -8.29 3.55
N PRO A 333 -10.14 -8.01 3.09
CA PRO A 333 -10.46 -6.81 2.32
C PRO A 333 -10.62 -5.57 3.21
N THR A 334 -9.59 -5.23 3.99
CA THR A 334 -9.62 -4.11 4.94
C THR A 334 -9.96 -2.78 4.29
N GLN A 335 -9.49 -2.52 3.06
CA GLN A 335 -9.82 -1.28 2.36
C GLN A 335 -11.33 -1.18 2.06
N LEU A 336 -11.95 -2.29 1.66
CA LEU A 336 -13.39 -2.33 1.39
C LEU A 336 -14.20 -2.21 2.68
N LEU A 337 -13.74 -2.82 3.79
CA LEU A 337 -14.36 -2.63 5.10
C LEU A 337 -14.27 -1.16 5.56
N GLU A 338 -13.10 -0.52 5.40
CA GLU A 338 -12.94 0.92 5.69
C GLU A 338 -13.83 1.79 4.77
N SER A 339 -14.02 1.38 3.51
CA SER A 339 -14.91 2.04 2.56
C SER A 339 -16.38 1.93 2.99
N VAL A 340 -16.83 0.73 3.37
CA VAL A 340 -18.21 0.50 3.82
C VAL A 340 -18.49 1.29 5.10
N LEU A 341 -17.57 1.29 6.07
CA LEU A 341 -17.68 2.09 7.29
C LEU A 341 -17.82 3.59 6.97
N ALA A 342 -16.95 4.12 6.11
CA ALA A 342 -17.00 5.53 5.73
C ALA A 342 -18.30 5.88 5.00
N LEU A 343 -18.76 5.01 4.09
CA LEU A 343 -20.01 5.21 3.35
C LEU A 343 -21.23 5.14 4.27
N SER A 344 -21.30 4.15 5.17
CA SER A 344 -22.42 4.01 6.11
C SER A 344 -22.51 5.21 7.04
N LEU A 345 -21.37 5.73 7.51
CA LEU A 345 -21.34 6.94 8.33
C LEU A 345 -21.72 8.18 7.51
N GLY A 346 -21.22 8.32 6.28
CA GLY A 346 -21.56 9.43 5.41
C GLY A 346 -23.05 9.50 5.09
N LEU A 347 -23.66 8.35 4.76
CA LEU A 347 -25.10 8.25 4.53
C LEU A 347 -25.91 8.47 5.82
N GLY A 348 -25.45 7.94 6.95
CA GLY A 348 -26.10 8.16 8.25
C GLY A 348 -26.12 9.63 8.64
N VAL A 349 -24.98 10.32 8.50
CA VAL A 349 -24.86 11.76 8.72
C VAL A 349 -25.73 12.54 7.72
N LEU A 350 -25.76 12.14 6.45
CA LEU A 350 -26.64 12.77 5.44
C LEU A 350 -28.11 12.70 5.84
N VAL A 351 -28.59 11.50 6.20
CA VAL A 351 -29.99 11.29 6.61
C VAL A 351 -30.32 12.08 7.87
N ALA A 352 -29.42 12.08 8.85
CA ALA A 352 -29.62 12.82 10.09
C ALA A 352 -29.68 14.34 9.85
N LEU A 353 -28.78 14.85 9.00
CA LEU A 353 -28.71 16.26 8.64
C LEU A 353 -29.95 16.71 7.86
N VAL A 354 -30.42 15.94 6.88
CA VAL A 354 -31.66 16.23 6.13
C VAL A 354 -32.90 16.18 7.04
N GLY A 355 -32.90 15.31 8.05
CA GLY A 355 -34.02 15.17 8.98
C GLY A 355 -34.11 16.23 10.08
N HIS A 356 -32.96 16.76 10.54
CA HIS A 356 -32.90 17.63 11.73
C HIS A 356 -32.28 19.01 11.45
N GLY A 357 -31.74 19.25 10.25
CA GLY A 357 -30.97 20.43 9.91
C GLY A 357 -29.57 20.46 10.57
N PRO A 358 -28.74 21.48 10.29
CA PRO A 358 -27.42 21.62 10.90
C PRO A 358 -27.47 21.78 12.42
N ALA A 359 -26.56 21.13 13.13
CA ALA A 359 -26.52 21.07 14.61
C ALA A 359 -25.21 21.65 15.16
N GLY A 360 -24.79 22.81 14.65
CA GLY A 360 -23.63 23.54 15.17
C GLY A 360 -22.29 22.81 15.07
N GLY A 361 -22.14 21.84 14.16
CA GLY A 361 -20.91 21.05 13.96
C GLY A 361 -20.95 19.67 14.61
N ALA A 362 -22.04 19.32 15.31
CA ALA A 362 -22.13 18.07 16.04
C ALA A 362 -22.16 16.84 15.11
N PHE A 363 -22.77 16.94 13.93
CA PHE A 363 -22.79 15.84 12.95
C PHE A 363 -21.40 15.59 12.36
N PHE A 364 -20.65 16.66 12.08
CA PHE A 364 -19.26 16.54 11.65
C PHE A 364 -18.38 15.85 12.70
N VAL A 365 -18.45 16.32 13.95
CA VAL A 365 -17.65 15.79 15.05
C VAL A 365 -18.02 14.34 15.35
N ALA A 366 -19.32 14.02 15.43
CA ALA A 366 -19.80 12.65 15.65
C ALA A 366 -19.36 11.72 14.52
N GLY A 367 -19.55 12.12 13.26
CA GLY A 367 -19.17 11.33 12.08
C GLY A 367 -17.67 11.04 12.04
N LEU A 368 -16.83 12.05 12.29
CA LEU A 368 -15.37 11.88 12.29
C LEU A 368 -14.88 11.05 13.49
N ALA A 369 -15.48 11.23 14.66
CA ALA A 369 -15.18 10.43 15.86
C ALA A 369 -15.56 8.96 15.67
N ALA A 370 -16.75 8.69 15.14
CA ALA A 370 -17.22 7.35 14.82
C ALA A 370 -16.34 6.67 13.75
N TYR A 371 -15.95 7.39 12.69
CA TYR A 371 -15.02 6.88 11.68
C TYR A 371 -13.66 6.54 12.31
N THR A 372 -13.14 7.44 13.16
CA THR A 372 -11.86 7.23 13.83
C THR A 372 -11.88 6.01 14.74
N LEU A 373 -12.96 5.83 15.51
CA LEU A 373 -13.18 4.65 16.35
C LEU A 373 -13.21 3.36 15.54
N GLY A 374 -14.06 3.28 14.52
CA GLY A 374 -14.18 2.09 13.68
C GLY A 374 -12.87 1.78 12.95
N ARG A 375 -12.16 2.83 12.49
CA ARG A 375 -10.83 2.71 11.89
C ARG A 375 -9.82 2.12 12.86
N GLN A 376 -9.83 2.48 14.16
CA GLN A 376 -8.92 1.84 15.13
C GLN A 376 -9.12 0.33 15.22
N GLY A 377 -10.37 -0.15 15.08
CA GLY A 377 -10.66 -1.58 14.99
C GLY A 377 -10.06 -2.20 13.73
N LEU A 378 -10.31 -1.59 12.57
CA LEU A 378 -9.85 -2.09 11.26
C LEU A 378 -8.32 -2.06 11.08
N LEU A 379 -7.61 -1.14 11.75
CA LEU A 379 -6.15 -1.10 11.73
C LEU A 379 -5.51 -2.39 12.26
N ARG A 380 -6.20 -3.15 13.13
CA ARG A 380 -5.72 -4.44 13.63
C ARG A 380 -5.72 -5.53 12.55
N LEU A 381 -6.50 -5.34 11.49
CA LEU A 381 -6.62 -6.27 10.38
C LEU A 381 -5.67 -5.92 9.22
N ARG A 382 -4.86 -4.86 9.32
CA ARG A 382 -3.91 -4.49 8.26
C ARG A 382 -2.67 -5.37 8.28
N ALA A 383 -2.09 -5.58 7.10
CA ALA A 383 -0.85 -6.36 6.94
C ALA A 383 0.34 -5.73 7.69
N GLU A 384 0.37 -4.40 7.81
CA GLU A 384 1.35 -3.66 8.60
C GLU A 384 0.75 -3.28 9.96
N PRO A 385 1.13 -3.97 11.05
CA PRO A 385 0.61 -3.64 12.37
C PRO A 385 1.17 -2.30 12.84
N ARG A 386 0.37 -1.56 13.61
CA ARG A 386 0.84 -0.35 14.28
C ARG A 386 1.95 -0.72 15.28
N LYS A 387 3.10 -0.03 15.20
CA LYS A 387 4.25 -0.25 16.10
C LYS A 387 3.94 0.02 17.59
N THR A 388 2.96 0.88 17.89
CA THR A 388 2.61 1.28 19.26
C THR A 388 1.17 0.92 19.63
N ARG A 389 0.97 -0.02 20.57
CA ARG A 389 -0.37 -0.39 21.08
C ARG A 389 -1.04 0.73 21.90
N LEU A 390 -0.26 1.44 22.73
CA LEU A 390 -0.77 2.50 23.62
C LEU A 390 -1.37 3.67 22.82
N GLY A 391 -0.70 4.09 21.74
CA GLY A 391 -1.21 5.15 20.88
C GLY A 391 -2.55 4.79 20.21
N GLY A 392 -2.77 3.51 19.85
CA GLY A 392 -4.06 3.03 19.37
C GLY A 392 -5.17 3.16 20.40
N LEU A 393 -4.92 2.67 21.62
CA LEU A 393 -5.88 2.73 22.73
C LEU A 393 -6.22 4.18 23.12
N ALA A 394 -5.23 5.06 23.22
CA ALA A 394 -5.44 6.47 23.51
C ALA A 394 -6.31 7.14 22.44
N THR A 395 -6.02 6.89 21.15
CA THR A 395 -6.84 7.43 20.06
C THR A 395 -8.27 6.90 20.06
N SER A 396 -8.49 5.62 20.40
CA SER A 396 -9.85 5.07 20.53
C SER A 396 -10.59 5.65 21.74
N ALA A 397 -9.93 5.81 22.88
CA ALA A 397 -10.56 6.36 24.08
C ALA A 397 -10.99 7.82 23.86
N LEU A 398 -10.11 8.63 23.26
CA LEU A 398 -10.42 10.01 22.90
C LEU A 398 -11.58 10.08 21.89
N ALA A 399 -11.54 9.27 20.84
CA ALA A 399 -12.60 9.25 19.83
C ALA A 399 -13.95 8.78 20.43
N ALA A 400 -13.95 7.83 21.38
CA ALA A 400 -15.16 7.44 22.11
C ALA A 400 -15.71 8.58 22.97
N LEU A 401 -14.84 9.26 23.73
CA LEU A 401 -15.25 10.38 24.56
C LEU A 401 -15.86 11.52 23.73
N VAL A 402 -15.22 11.88 22.63
CA VAL A 402 -15.72 12.90 21.68
C VAL A 402 -17.05 12.47 21.06
N LEU A 403 -17.19 11.19 20.67
CA LEU A 403 -18.44 10.68 20.12
C LEU A 403 -19.58 10.74 21.14
N VAL A 404 -19.34 10.32 22.38
CA VAL A 404 -20.34 10.39 23.45
C VAL A 404 -20.75 11.84 23.72
N ALA A 405 -19.79 12.76 23.80
CA ALA A 405 -20.07 14.18 23.99
C ALA A 405 -20.91 14.75 22.83
N ALA A 406 -20.60 14.40 21.59
CA ALA A 406 -21.36 14.85 20.42
C ALA A 406 -22.80 14.28 20.42
N ILE A 407 -23.00 13.01 20.79
CA ILE A 407 -24.34 12.41 20.92
C ILE A 407 -25.15 13.11 22.01
N VAL A 408 -24.55 13.40 23.17
CA VAL A 408 -25.22 14.12 24.25
C VAL A 408 -25.62 15.53 23.82
N LEU A 409 -24.79 16.21 23.01
CA LEU A 409 -25.12 17.52 22.45
C LEU A 409 -26.26 17.45 21.43
N LEU A 410 -26.31 16.39 20.60
CA LEU A 410 -27.39 16.17 19.64
C LEU A 410 -28.73 15.76 20.28
N ALA A 411 -28.69 15.21 21.50
CA ALA A 411 -29.88 14.77 22.23
C ALA A 411 -30.53 15.88 23.08
N ARG A 412 -29.88 17.05 23.19
CA ARG A 412 -30.40 18.24 23.85
C ARG A 412 -31.05 19.14 22.81
#